data_AF-A0A9W6RUF7-F1
#
_entry.id   AF-A0A9W6RUF7-F1
#
_cell.length_a   1.000
_cell.length_b   1.000
_cell.length_c   1.000
_cell.angle_alpha   90.00
_cell.angle_beta   90.00
_cell.angle_gamma   90.00
#
_symmetry.space_group_name_H-M   'P 1'
#
loop_
_entity.id
_entity.type
_entity.pdbx_description
1 polymer ?
#
loop_
_entity_poly.entity_id
_entity_poly.type
_entity_poly.pdbx_seq_one_letter_code
_entity_poly.pdbx_strand_id
1 'polypeptide(L)'
;MAFEIRVDRKPRGKALVREREEYFRLMDQGMSSREACRIVGINRRTGKRWRNGVRATAHNKARPPIRRPSAQTGPSRYLRQDERVHIADRLREGASVRGIAAELGRSPSTISREIRRNRSHERDGRWFYRPHAAQARADARRPRPKPRKIGGNLELRDYIQERLGRRWSPEQIVHQLRRDFPGRPEMHVTHETIYQALYVQGRGELRRELTKALRTGRAMRRPRRQTQQRRQRMAYPMVMISERPAEAADRAVPGHWEGDLIIGKNQASQIGTLVERASRYVLLVHLPADRTAETVRDALAETIQTLPTELKRSLTWDQGSEMGLHQEFAVTADMPVYFCDPHSPWQRGSNENTNGLLRQYFPKGTDLSIHTRQDLNAVAAELNSRPRKTLGWETPAERLTKLLTPTS
;
A
#
# COMPACT_ATOMS: atom_id res chain seq x y z
N MET A 1 5.32 45.09 -12.89
CA MET A 1 3.91 45.51 -12.81
C MET A 1 3.40 45.17 -11.41
N ALA A 2 2.91 46.15 -10.66
CA ALA A 2 2.33 45.91 -9.35
C ALA A 2 1.05 45.06 -9.50
N PHE A 3 0.91 44.01 -8.69
CA PHE A 3 -0.31 43.21 -8.67
C PHE A 3 -1.42 44.02 -7.99
N GLU A 4 -2.44 44.42 -8.75
CA GLU A 4 -3.58 45.14 -8.19
C GLU A 4 -4.48 44.19 -7.37
N ILE A 5 -4.63 44.53 -6.09
CA ILE A 5 -5.48 43.78 -5.15
C ILE A 5 -6.94 43.99 -5.56
N ARG A 6 -7.69 42.89 -5.75
CA ARG A 6 -9.11 42.97 -6.08
C ARG A 6 -9.90 43.69 -4.98
N VAL A 7 -10.56 44.78 -5.36
CA VAL A 7 -11.49 45.53 -4.52
C VAL A 7 -12.86 44.84 -4.46
N ASP A 8 -13.35 44.30 -5.59
CA ASP A 8 -14.61 43.53 -5.65
C ASP A 8 -14.38 42.01 -5.46
N ARG A 9 -15.06 41.43 -4.47
CA ARG A 9 -14.91 40.05 -4.00
C ARG A 9 -16.07 39.12 -4.40
N LYS A 10 -16.97 39.55 -5.30
CA LYS A 10 -18.06 38.70 -5.78
C LYS A 10 -17.56 37.45 -6.53
N PRO A 11 -18.19 36.27 -6.34
CA PRO A 11 -17.78 35.04 -7.02
C PRO A 11 -18.07 35.13 -8.52
N ARG A 12 -17.03 35.36 -9.33
CA ARG A 12 -17.08 35.21 -10.78
C ARG A 12 -16.55 33.82 -11.15
N GLY A 13 -17.25 33.11 -12.03
CA GLY A 13 -16.84 31.81 -12.59
C GLY A 13 -15.56 31.84 -13.45
N LYS A 14 -14.68 32.84 -13.32
CA LYS A 14 -13.42 32.94 -14.07
C LYS A 14 -12.30 32.19 -13.35
N ALA A 15 -11.45 31.51 -14.12
CA ALA A 15 -10.28 30.79 -13.60
C ALA A 15 -9.29 31.77 -12.94
N LEU A 16 -9.00 31.56 -11.65
CA LEU A 16 -8.10 32.37 -10.82
C LEU A 16 -6.61 32.11 -11.11
N VAL A 17 -6.20 32.19 -12.37
CA VAL A 17 -4.83 31.81 -12.80
C VAL A 17 -3.79 32.81 -12.30
N ARG A 18 -4.05 34.12 -12.44
CA ARG A 18 -3.15 35.19 -12.00
C ARG A 18 -3.03 35.26 -10.48
N GLU A 19 -4.17 35.15 -9.78
CA GLU A 19 -4.23 35.12 -8.32
C GLU A 19 -3.47 33.89 -7.77
N ARG A 20 -3.56 32.76 -8.47
CA ARG A 20 -2.80 31.56 -8.12
C ARG A 20 -1.30 31.76 -8.28
N GLU A 21 -0.88 32.37 -9.39
CA GLU A 21 0.54 32.64 -9.63
C GLU A 21 1.13 33.59 -8.59
N GLU A 22 0.38 34.62 -8.21
CA GLU A 22 0.81 35.58 -7.20
C GLU A 22 0.82 34.96 -5.80
N TYR A 23 -0.18 34.14 -5.46
CA TYR A 23 -0.21 33.40 -4.20
C TYR A 23 1.04 32.53 -4.00
N PHE A 24 1.45 31.78 -5.02
CA PHE A 24 2.67 30.97 -4.93
C PHE A 24 3.95 31.83 -4.89
N ARG A 25 3.99 32.97 -5.60
CA ARG A 25 5.12 33.92 -5.53
C ARG A 25 5.35 34.43 -4.09
N LEU A 26 4.28 34.83 -3.40
CA LEU A 26 4.35 35.28 -2.01
C LEU A 26 4.78 34.15 -1.06
N MET A 27 4.24 32.94 -1.25
CA MET A 27 4.64 31.77 -0.48
C MET A 27 6.13 31.42 -0.66
N ASP A 28 6.67 31.55 -1.87
CA ASP A 28 8.09 31.30 -2.18
C ASP A 28 9.01 32.35 -1.53
N GLN A 29 8.50 33.56 -1.28
CA GLN A 29 9.19 34.61 -0.52
C GLN A 29 9.16 34.40 1.01
N GLY A 30 8.73 33.22 1.46
CA GLY A 30 8.65 32.87 2.88
C GLY A 30 7.40 33.38 3.60
N MET A 31 6.46 33.99 2.89
CA MET A 31 5.24 34.55 3.49
C MET A 31 4.28 33.44 3.96
N SER A 32 3.58 33.68 5.07
CA SER A 32 2.57 32.74 5.53
C SER A 32 1.41 32.65 4.54
N SER A 33 0.82 31.46 4.40
CA SER A 33 -0.36 31.29 3.54
C SER A 33 -1.55 32.16 3.96
N ARG A 34 -1.60 32.61 5.21
CA ARG A 34 -2.66 33.50 5.70
C ARG A 34 -2.49 34.90 5.12
N GLU A 35 -1.27 35.41 5.12
CA GLU A 35 -0.91 36.71 4.53
C GLU A 35 -0.98 36.68 3.01
N ALA A 36 -0.45 35.63 2.37
CA ALA A 36 -0.50 35.48 0.92
C ALA A 36 -1.96 35.48 0.42
N CYS A 37 -2.89 34.78 1.10
CA CYS A 37 -4.31 34.83 0.75
C CYS A 37 -4.92 36.24 0.92
N ARG A 38 -4.46 37.00 1.94
CA ARG A 38 -4.96 38.34 2.25
C ARG A 38 -4.56 39.33 1.15
N ILE A 39 -3.28 39.29 0.75
CA ILE A 39 -2.73 40.17 -0.30
C ILE A 39 -3.35 39.87 -1.65
N VAL A 40 -3.50 38.59 -1.99
CA VAL A 40 -4.07 38.15 -3.28
C VAL A 40 -5.60 38.34 -3.33
N GLY A 41 -6.26 38.54 -2.18
CA GLY A 41 -7.72 38.73 -2.11
C GLY A 41 -8.52 37.44 -2.30
N ILE A 42 -7.99 36.29 -1.87
CA ILE A 42 -8.64 34.98 -2.00
C ILE A 42 -9.02 34.37 -0.64
N ASN A 43 -10.04 33.50 -0.64
CA ASN A 43 -10.41 32.75 0.55
C ASN A 43 -9.29 31.80 0.97
N ARG A 44 -9.01 31.69 2.28
CA ARG A 44 -8.00 30.77 2.85
C ARG A 44 -8.22 29.31 2.43
N ARG A 45 -9.48 28.89 2.24
CA ARG A 45 -9.82 27.55 1.73
C ARG A 45 -9.32 27.35 0.30
N THR A 46 -9.34 28.38 -0.55
CA THR A 46 -8.83 28.35 -1.92
C THR A 46 -7.31 28.14 -1.92
N GLY A 47 -6.56 28.92 -1.14
CA GLY A 47 -5.10 28.72 -0.99
C GLY A 47 -4.74 27.35 -0.42
N LYS A 48 -5.51 26.84 0.57
CA LYS A 48 -5.34 25.48 1.11
C LYS A 48 -5.59 24.39 0.05
N ARG A 49 -6.62 24.57 -0.80
CA ARG A 49 -6.91 23.64 -1.91
C ARG A 49 -5.80 23.64 -2.96
N TRP A 50 -5.21 24.78 -3.28
CA TRP A 50 -4.08 24.84 -4.21
C TRP A 50 -2.84 24.13 -3.65
N ARG A 51 -2.51 24.32 -2.37
CA ARG A 51 -1.34 23.68 -1.74
C ARG A 51 -1.50 22.19 -1.48
N ASN A 52 -2.70 21.75 -1.08
CA ASN A 52 -2.90 20.40 -0.54
C ASN A 52 -3.77 19.50 -1.43
N GLY A 53 -4.36 20.06 -2.49
CA GLY A 53 -5.34 19.37 -3.31
C GLY A 53 -6.71 19.22 -2.63
N VAL A 54 -7.58 18.41 -3.24
CA VAL A 54 -8.93 18.08 -2.79
C VAL A 54 -9.10 16.57 -2.78
N ARG A 55 -9.63 16.02 -1.68
CA ARG A 55 -10.00 14.60 -1.57
C ARG A 55 -11.27 14.31 -2.36
N ALA A 56 -11.38 13.13 -2.95
CA ALA A 56 -12.62 12.70 -3.57
C ALA A 56 -13.73 12.59 -2.52
N THR A 57 -14.91 13.10 -2.86
CA THR A 57 -16.17 12.88 -2.11
C THR A 57 -17.20 12.33 -3.09
N ALA A 58 -18.36 11.86 -2.59
CA ALA A 58 -19.46 11.37 -3.43
C ALA A 58 -19.87 12.34 -4.57
N HIS A 59 -19.62 13.64 -4.38
CA HIS A 59 -20.02 14.70 -5.29
C HIS A 59 -18.84 15.42 -5.98
N ASN A 60 -17.58 15.10 -5.66
CA ASN A 60 -16.40 15.81 -6.21
C ASN A 60 -15.23 14.88 -6.50
N LYS A 61 -14.63 15.03 -7.69
CA LYS A 61 -13.41 14.32 -8.09
C LYS A 61 -12.19 14.84 -7.33
N ALA A 62 -11.25 13.94 -7.00
CA ALA A 62 -9.98 14.31 -6.39
C ALA A 62 -9.19 15.26 -7.31
N ARG A 63 -8.52 16.26 -6.73
CA ARG A 63 -7.60 17.15 -7.44
C ARG A 63 -6.26 17.16 -6.72
N PRO A 64 -5.14 16.88 -7.38
CA PRO A 64 -3.82 16.91 -6.75
C PRO A 64 -3.43 18.35 -6.35
N PRO A 65 -2.50 18.52 -5.39
CA PRO A 65 -1.91 19.81 -5.10
C PRO A 65 -1.21 20.39 -6.34
N ILE A 66 -1.32 21.70 -6.53
CA ILE A 66 -0.68 22.41 -7.63
C ILE A 66 0.78 22.63 -7.24
N ARG A 67 1.69 21.82 -7.79
CA ARG A 67 3.13 22.04 -7.68
C ARG A 67 3.55 22.96 -8.82
N ARG A 68 4.18 24.11 -8.51
CA ARG A 68 5.03 24.78 -9.50
C ARG A 68 6.23 23.88 -9.75
N PRO A 69 6.64 23.65 -11.00
CA PRO A 69 8.00 23.21 -11.22
C PRO A 69 8.90 24.30 -10.66
N SER A 70 9.69 23.99 -9.63
CA SER A 70 10.76 24.88 -9.19
C SER A 70 11.60 25.23 -10.42
N ALA A 71 11.87 26.52 -10.65
CA ALA A 71 12.93 26.91 -11.56
C ALA A 71 14.19 26.20 -11.03
N GLN A 72 14.64 25.17 -11.74
CA GLN A 72 15.76 24.36 -11.28
C GLN A 72 17.02 25.21 -11.41
N THR A 73 17.38 25.91 -10.35
CA THR A 73 18.65 26.61 -10.22
C THR A 73 19.71 25.60 -9.77
N GLY A 74 20.70 25.37 -10.63
CA GLY A 74 21.77 24.42 -10.43
C GLY A 74 22.31 23.84 -11.74
N PRO A 75 23.59 23.40 -11.77
CA PRO A 75 24.23 22.88 -12.96
C PRO A 75 23.50 21.64 -13.47
N SER A 76 22.82 21.77 -14.61
CA SER A 76 22.17 20.64 -15.28
C SER A 76 23.14 20.02 -16.27
N ARG A 77 23.17 18.67 -16.35
CA ARG A 77 23.85 17.93 -17.43
C ARG A 77 23.37 18.35 -18.83
N TYR A 78 22.11 18.75 -18.95
CA TYR A 78 21.46 19.11 -20.21
C TYR A 78 21.21 20.62 -20.28
N LEU A 79 21.32 21.20 -21.49
CA LEU A 79 20.89 22.57 -21.73
C LEU A 79 19.41 22.72 -21.41
N ARG A 80 19.07 23.82 -20.75
CA ARG A 80 17.71 24.24 -20.39
C ARG A 80 17.12 25.15 -21.48
N GLN A 81 15.83 25.47 -21.38
CA GLN A 81 15.13 26.25 -22.41
C GLN A 81 15.62 27.70 -22.47
N ASP A 82 15.87 28.31 -21.31
CA ASP A 82 16.48 29.63 -21.14
C ASP A 82 17.90 29.67 -21.73
N GLU A 83 18.74 28.66 -21.44
CA GLU A 83 20.07 28.55 -22.07
C GLU A 83 19.96 28.44 -23.59
N ARG A 84 18.94 27.75 -24.12
CA ARG A 84 18.70 27.68 -25.58
C ARG A 84 18.24 29.02 -26.15
N VAL A 85 17.38 29.76 -25.45
CA VAL A 85 16.97 31.12 -25.86
C VAL A 85 18.20 32.03 -25.91
N HIS A 86 19.07 31.99 -24.89
CA HIS A 86 20.34 32.72 -24.87
C HIS A 86 21.24 32.38 -26.06
N ILE A 87 21.40 31.09 -26.37
CA ILE A 87 22.14 30.66 -27.58
C ILE A 87 21.53 31.28 -28.85
N ALA A 88 20.21 31.33 -28.96
CA ALA A 88 19.54 31.88 -30.14
C ALA A 88 19.79 33.38 -30.29
N ASP A 89 19.71 34.14 -29.20
CA ASP A 89 19.89 35.59 -29.21
C ASP A 89 21.34 35.96 -29.54
N ARG A 90 22.31 35.30 -28.89
CA ARG A 90 23.74 35.53 -29.15
C ARG A 90 24.18 35.12 -30.56
N LEU A 91 23.54 34.11 -31.17
CA LEU A 91 23.79 33.78 -32.57
C LEU A 91 23.28 34.86 -33.54
N ARG A 92 22.18 35.54 -33.23
CA ARG A 92 21.69 36.68 -34.04
C ARG A 92 22.63 37.88 -33.94
N GLU A 93 23.28 38.04 -32.79
CA GLU A 93 24.28 39.07 -32.53
C GLU A 93 25.68 38.72 -33.09
N GLY A 94 25.82 37.58 -33.79
CA GLY A 94 27.08 37.16 -34.41
C GLY A 94 28.14 36.63 -33.43
N ALA A 95 27.77 36.29 -32.20
CA ALA A 95 28.71 35.81 -31.19
C ALA A 95 29.32 34.44 -31.57
N SER A 96 30.60 34.25 -31.22
CA SER A 96 31.28 32.98 -31.46
C SER A 96 30.79 31.88 -30.51
N VAL A 97 30.84 30.62 -30.96
CA VAL A 97 30.49 29.44 -30.13
C VAL A 97 31.28 29.40 -28.82
N ARG A 98 32.54 29.86 -28.82
CA ARG A 98 33.38 29.92 -27.61
C ARG A 98 32.90 31.02 -26.65
N GLY A 99 32.48 32.18 -27.16
CA GLY A 99 31.89 33.26 -26.35
C GLY A 99 30.59 32.84 -25.68
N ILE A 100 29.66 32.27 -26.46
CA ILE A 100 28.38 31.75 -25.95
C ILE A 100 28.62 30.67 -24.87
N ALA A 101 29.62 29.81 -25.08
CA ALA A 101 29.98 28.77 -24.13
C ALA A 101 30.54 29.34 -22.82
N ALA A 102 31.39 30.36 -22.88
CA ALA A 102 31.93 31.04 -21.71
C ALA A 102 30.82 31.74 -20.90
N GLU A 103 29.92 32.47 -21.57
CA GLU A 103 28.78 33.15 -20.93
C GLU A 103 27.85 32.19 -20.17
N LEU A 104 27.61 31.01 -20.74
CA LEU A 104 26.74 29.99 -20.14
C LEU A 104 27.47 29.03 -19.18
N GLY A 105 28.80 29.17 -19.01
CA GLY A 105 29.61 28.23 -18.23
C GLY A 105 29.56 26.80 -18.78
N ARG A 106 29.51 26.63 -20.12
CA ARG A 106 29.40 25.34 -20.82
C ARG A 106 30.64 25.05 -21.66
N SER A 107 30.83 23.79 -22.03
CA SER A 107 31.88 23.45 -23.01
C SER A 107 31.51 23.98 -24.41
N PRO A 108 32.46 24.52 -25.19
CA PRO A 108 32.22 24.92 -26.58
C PRO A 108 31.67 23.77 -27.44
N SER A 109 32.06 22.53 -27.16
CA SER A 109 31.54 21.35 -27.85
C SER A 109 30.06 21.08 -27.55
N THR A 110 29.56 21.42 -26.36
CA THR A 110 28.13 21.32 -26.03
C THR A 110 27.32 22.28 -26.89
N ILE A 111 27.72 23.54 -26.95
CA ILE A 111 27.07 24.59 -27.75
C ILE A 111 27.14 24.26 -29.24
N SER A 112 28.32 23.87 -29.75
CA SER A 112 28.50 23.45 -31.14
C SER A 112 27.58 22.29 -31.53
N ARG A 113 27.51 21.24 -30.71
CA ARG A 113 26.64 20.08 -30.99
C ARG A 113 25.15 20.43 -30.89
N GLU A 114 24.76 21.30 -29.97
CA GLU A 114 23.38 21.77 -29.84
C GLU A 114 22.92 22.52 -31.08
N ILE A 115 23.72 23.48 -31.54
CA ILE A 115 23.44 24.27 -32.75
C ILE A 115 23.41 23.35 -33.97
N ARG A 116 24.43 22.48 -34.13
CA ARG A 116 24.50 21.55 -35.25
C ARG A 116 23.28 20.63 -35.32
N ARG A 117 22.86 20.06 -34.19
CA ARG A 117 21.75 19.10 -34.12
C ARG A 117 20.37 19.75 -34.36
N ASN A 118 20.23 21.04 -34.10
CA ASN A 118 18.92 21.72 -34.12
C ASN A 118 18.82 22.85 -35.13
N ARG A 119 19.84 23.06 -35.99
CA ARG A 119 19.76 23.98 -37.13
C ARG A 119 18.64 23.53 -38.08
N SER A 120 17.98 24.48 -38.70
CA SER A 120 17.01 24.26 -39.77
C SER A 120 17.39 25.15 -40.95
N HIS A 121 17.09 24.71 -42.16
CA HIS A 121 17.46 25.42 -43.39
C HIS A 121 16.24 26.10 -44.01
N GLU A 122 16.45 27.30 -44.53
CA GLU A 122 15.54 27.99 -45.43
C GLU A 122 15.74 27.50 -46.87
N ARG A 123 14.78 27.83 -47.73
CA ARG A 123 14.78 27.40 -49.14
C ARG A 123 15.96 27.96 -49.95
N ASP A 124 16.55 29.04 -49.48
CA ASP A 124 17.70 29.73 -50.07
C ASP A 124 19.06 29.26 -49.52
N GLY A 125 19.07 28.23 -48.67
CA GLY A 125 20.28 27.66 -48.08
C GLY A 125 20.74 28.33 -46.77
N ARG A 126 20.11 29.43 -46.34
CA ARG A 126 20.38 30.03 -45.02
C ARG A 126 19.93 29.09 -43.91
N TRP A 127 20.62 29.12 -42.77
CA TRP A 127 20.25 28.30 -41.61
C TRP A 127 19.81 29.18 -40.43
N PHE A 128 18.88 28.68 -39.63
CA PHE A 128 18.44 29.32 -38.40
C PHE A 128 18.33 28.32 -37.24
N TYR A 129 18.36 28.84 -36.01
CA TYR A 129 18.21 28.07 -34.77
C TYR A 129 16.94 28.51 -34.03
N ARG A 130 16.02 27.57 -33.78
CA ARG A 130 14.76 27.81 -33.03
C ARG A 130 14.85 27.21 -31.62
N PRO A 131 14.96 28.02 -30.56
CA PRO A 131 15.23 27.53 -29.20
C PRO A 131 14.08 26.68 -28.64
N HIS A 132 12.82 27.09 -28.84
CA HIS A 132 11.67 26.33 -28.36
C HIS A 132 11.50 25.00 -29.09
N ALA A 133 11.78 24.95 -30.40
CA ALA A 133 11.75 23.70 -31.16
C ALA A 133 12.90 22.76 -30.72
N ALA A 134 14.09 23.30 -30.46
CA ALA A 134 15.21 22.54 -29.92
C ALA A 134 14.88 21.94 -28.53
N GLN A 135 14.22 22.71 -27.67
CA GLN A 135 13.70 22.21 -26.38
C GLN A 135 12.68 21.08 -26.58
N ALA A 136 11.66 21.29 -27.44
CA ALA A 136 10.64 20.28 -27.70
C ALA A 136 11.24 18.97 -28.25
N ARG A 137 12.23 19.06 -29.17
CA ARG A 137 12.96 17.87 -29.67
C ARG A 137 13.80 17.21 -28.58
N ALA A 138 14.42 17.98 -27.69
CA ALA A 138 15.18 17.44 -26.57
C ALA A 138 14.26 16.68 -25.60
N ASP A 139 13.09 17.25 -25.28
CA ASP A 139 12.08 16.62 -24.44
C ASP A 139 11.49 15.37 -25.10
N ALA A 140 11.23 15.39 -26.41
CA ALA A 140 10.75 14.24 -27.16
C ALA A 140 11.76 13.07 -27.21
N ARG A 141 13.07 13.37 -27.20
CA ARG A 141 14.15 12.35 -27.17
C ARG A 141 14.50 11.88 -25.77
N ARG A 142 13.99 12.55 -24.73
CA ARG A 142 14.29 12.26 -23.32
C ARG A 142 13.77 10.88 -22.87
N PRO A 143 12.57 10.42 -23.29
CA PRO A 143 12.13 9.06 -23.03
C PRO A 143 13.07 8.07 -23.69
N ARG A 144 13.66 7.18 -22.89
CA ARG A 144 14.32 5.95 -23.35
C ARG A 144 13.57 4.76 -22.76
N PRO A 145 12.42 4.38 -23.33
CA PRO A 145 11.67 3.24 -22.83
C PRO A 145 12.51 1.97 -23.08
N LYS A 146 12.96 1.32 -22.01
CA LYS A 146 13.47 -0.05 -22.09
C LYS A 146 12.28 -0.99 -21.87
N PRO A 147 12.16 -2.10 -22.63
CA PRO A 147 11.22 -3.16 -22.27
C PRO A 147 11.52 -3.60 -20.84
N ARG A 148 10.50 -3.58 -20.00
CA ARG A 148 10.65 -3.96 -18.59
C ARG A 148 10.65 -5.47 -18.49
N LYS A 149 11.30 -5.97 -17.44
CA LYS A 149 11.52 -7.39 -17.22
C LYS A 149 10.23 -8.21 -17.19
N ILE A 150 9.18 -7.70 -16.53
CA ILE A 150 7.87 -8.38 -16.47
C ILE A 150 7.20 -8.39 -17.85
N GLY A 151 7.23 -7.28 -18.59
CA GLY A 151 6.69 -7.23 -19.95
C GLY A 151 7.45 -8.09 -20.98
N GLY A 152 8.75 -8.28 -20.78
CA GLY A 152 9.62 -9.05 -21.69
C GLY A 152 9.72 -10.55 -21.38
N ASN A 153 9.28 -11.01 -20.21
CA ASN A 153 9.33 -12.42 -19.81
C ASN A 153 7.91 -12.90 -19.43
N LEU A 154 7.30 -13.68 -20.33
CA LEU A 154 5.93 -14.19 -20.17
C LEU A 154 5.80 -15.14 -18.98
N GLU A 155 6.78 -16.01 -18.76
CA GLU A 155 6.81 -16.96 -17.62
C GLU A 155 6.81 -16.20 -16.28
N LEU A 156 7.69 -15.20 -16.16
CA LEU A 156 7.73 -14.32 -14.98
C LEU A 156 6.40 -13.58 -14.77
N ARG A 157 5.82 -13.05 -15.85
CA ARG A 157 4.54 -12.35 -15.80
C ARG A 157 3.43 -13.27 -15.31
N ASP A 158 3.32 -14.47 -15.87
CA ASP A 158 2.23 -15.39 -15.56
C ASP A 158 2.37 -15.93 -14.13
N TYR A 159 3.60 -16.21 -13.68
CA TYR A 159 3.90 -16.54 -12.29
C TYR A 159 3.43 -15.42 -11.32
N ILE A 160 3.78 -14.16 -11.62
CA ILE A 160 3.37 -13.02 -10.80
C ILE A 160 1.84 -12.87 -10.80
N GLN A 161 1.19 -13.00 -11.95
CA GLN A 161 -0.26 -12.86 -12.08
C GLN A 161 -1.01 -13.94 -11.30
N GLU A 162 -0.57 -15.20 -11.38
CA GLU A 162 -1.18 -16.32 -10.67
C GLU A 162 -1.13 -16.09 -9.15
N ARG A 163 0.04 -15.73 -8.61
CA ARG A 163 0.22 -15.49 -7.16
C ARG A 163 -0.50 -14.23 -6.68
N LEU A 164 -0.52 -13.16 -7.48
CA LEU A 164 -1.36 -11.99 -7.20
C LEU A 164 -2.84 -12.37 -7.20
N GLY A 165 -3.30 -13.25 -8.10
CA GLY A 165 -4.66 -13.77 -8.11
C GLY A 165 -5.02 -14.51 -6.81
N ARG A 166 -4.06 -15.23 -6.24
CA ARG A 166 -4.15 -15.84 -4.89
C ARG A 166 -3.89 -14.85 -3.73
N ARG A 167 -3.94 -13.55 -4.01
CA ARG A 167 -3.75 -12.42 -3.08
C ARG A 167 -2.43 -12.44 -2.30
N TRP A 168 -1.37 -13.01 -2.88
CA TRP A 168 -0.02 -12.89 -2.35
C TRP A 168 0.45 -11.43 -2.45
N SER A 169 1.24 -10.97 -1.47
CA SER A 169 1.86 -9.64 -1.57
C SER A 169 3.03 -9.67 -2.56
N PRO A 170 3.35 -8.54 -3.21
CA PRO A 170 4.56 -8.43 -4.04
C PRO A 170 5.85 -8.89 -3.34
N GLU A 171 5.99 -8.63 -2.04
CA GLU A 171 7.14 -9.10 -1.26
C GLU A 171 7.17 -10.63 -1.16
N GLN A 172 6.03 -11.28 -0.87
CA GLN A 172 5.92 -12.74 -0.84
C GLN A 172 6.30 -13.37 -2.19
N ILE A 173 5.81 -12.80 -3.28
CA ILE A 173 6.08 -13.30 -4.64
C ILE A 173 7.57 -13.24 -4.95
N VAL A 174 8.26 -12.16 -4.58
CA VAL A 174 9.70 -12.02 -4.83
C VAL A 174 10.52 -13.04 -4.04
N HIS A 175 10.17 -13.30 -2.78
CA HIS A 175 10.87 -14.30 -1.99
C HIS A 175 10.62 -15.71 -2.55
N GLN A 176 9.40 -16.01 -2.98
CA GLN A 176 9.09 -17.28 -3.62
C GLN A 176 9.81 -17.44 -4.98
N LEU A 177 9.87 -16.40 -5.80
CA LEU A 177 10.62 -16.43 -7.06
C LEU A 177 12.10 -16.80 -6.85
N ARG A 178 12.73 -16.31 -5.78
CA ARG A 178 14.12 -16.66 -5.46
C ARG A 178 14.26 -18.11 -4.99
N ARG A 179 13.26 -18.63 -4.28
CA ARG A 179 13.24 -20.01 -3.79
C ARG A 179 12.99 -21.01 -4.93
N ASP A 180 12.06 -20.71 -5.82
CA ASP A 180 11.68 -21.59 -6.92
C ASP A 180 12.71 -21.54 -8.07
N PHE A 181 13.40 -20.42 -8.24
CA PHE A 181 14.30 -20.18 -9.39
C PHE A 181 15.69 -19.67 -8.99
N PRO A 182 16.44 -20.29 -8.06
CA PRO A 182 17.67 -19.73 -7.50
C PRO A 182 18.76 -19.43 -8.54
N GLY A 183 18.87 -20.26 -9.59
CA GLY A 183 19.85 -20.12 -10.67
C GLY A 183 19.38 -19.32 -11.89
N ARG A 184 18.20 -18.68 -11.85
CA ARG A 184 17.60 -17.98 -13.00
C ARG A 184 17.36 -16.50 -12.69
N PRO A 185 18.39 -15.64 -12.81
CA PRO A 185 18.28 -14.22 -12.51
C PRO A 185 17.16 -13.53 -13.28
N GLU A 186 16.81 -13.99 -14.49
CA GLU A 186 15.72 -13.49 -15.33
C GLU A 186 14.33 -13.64 -14.70
N MET A 187 14.17 -14.54 -13.72
CA MET A 187 12.95 -14.70 -12.91
C MET A 187 12.95 -13.81 -11.67
N HIS A 188 14.08 -13.19 -11.31
CA HIS A 188 14.17 -12.39 -10.09
C HIS A 188 13.82 -10.92 -10.33
N VAL A 189 12.90 -10.40 -9.54
CA VAL A 189 12.52 -8.98 -9.52
C VAL A 189 12.50 -8.44 -8.10
N THR A 190 12.48 -7.12 -7.95
CA THR A 190 12.19 -6.47 -6.66
C THR A 190 10.68 -6.27 -6.52
N HIS A 191 10.17 -6.16 -5.29
CA HIS A 191 8.74 -5.97 -5.06
C HIS A 191 8.27 -4.61 -5.60
N GLU A 192 9.16 -3.60 -5.63
CA GLU A 192 8.91 -2.32 -6.31
C GLU A 192 8.69 -2.50 -7.82
N THR A 193 9.36 -3.46 -8.46
CA THR A 193 9.14 -3.75 -9.89
C THR A 193 7.71 -4.23 -10.14
N ILE A 194 7.18 -5.07 -9.24
CA ILE A 194 5.78 -5.54 -9.29
C ILE A 194 4.81 -4.37 -9.02
N TYR A 195 5.08 -3.52 -8.03
CA TYR A 195 4.27 -2.32 -7.78
C TYR A 195 4.24 -1.37 -8.97
N GLN A 196 5.38 -1.14 -9.62
CA GLN A 196 5.49 -0.30 -10.81
C GLN A 196 4.73 -0.89 -12.01
N ALA A 197 4.63 -2.22 -12.12
CA ALA A 197 3.82 -2.89 -13.13
C ALA A 197 2.32 -2.78 -12.84
N LEU A 198 1.90 -2.72 -11.56
CA LEU A 198 0.51 -2.56 -11.16
C LEU A 198 0.00 -1.10 -11.27
N TYR A 199 0.79 -0.11 -10.85
CA TYR A 199 0.31 1.27 -10.68
C TYR A 199 0.44 2.17 -11.91
N VAL A 200 1.33 1.87 -12.85
CA VAL A 200 1.58 2.78 -13.98
C VAL A 200 0.58 2.49 -15.11
N GLN A 201 -0.55 3.19 -15.03
CA GLN A 201 -1.83 3.03 -15.74
C GLN A 201 -1.82 3.17 -17.29
N GLY A 202 -0.66 3.17 -17.94
CA GLY A 202 -0.51 3.23 -19.40
C GLY A 202 0.43 2.17 -19.98
N ARG A 203 0.71 1.09 -19.24
CA ARG A 203 1.82 0.16 -19.56
C ARG A 203 1.44 -1.31 -19.77
N GLY A 204 0.21 -1.73 -19.47
CA GLY A 204 -0.36 -3.01 -19.94
C GLY A 204 0.32 -4.32 -19.49
N GLU A 205 1.34 -4.29 -18.62
CA GLU A 205 2.14 -5.48 -18.26
C GLU A 205 1.41 -6.48 -17.34
N LEU A 206 0.44 -6.02 -16.53
CA LEU A 206 -0.36 -6.84 -15.63
C LEU A 206 -1.84 -6.44 -15.73
N ARG A 207 -2.75 -7.40 -15.55
CA ARG A 207 -4.21 -7.16 -15.58
C ARG A 207 -4.63 -6.14 -14.51
N ARG A 208 -5.45 -5.16 -14.91
CA ARG A 208 -5.91 -4.03 -14.07
C ARG A 208 -6.62 -4.47 -12.78
N GLU A 209 -7.29 -5.61 -12.84
CA GLU A 209 -8.07 -6.19 -11.74
C GLU A 209 -7.21 -6.67 -10.58
N LEU A 210 -5.93 -6.99 -10.82
CA LEU A 210 -4.98 -7.47 -9.81
C LEU A 210 -4.66 -6.40 -8.75
N THR A 211 -4.93 -5.12 -9.04
CA THR A 211 -4.84 -4.06 -8.02
C THR A 211 -5.79 -4.31 -6.85
N LYS A 212 -6.93 -5.00 -7.07
CA LYS A 212 -7.89 -5.37 -6.02
C LYS A 212 -7.33 -6.45 -5.08
N ALA A 213 -6.35 -7.24 -5.53
CA ALA A 213 -5.75 -8.30 -4.75
C ALA A 213 -4.71 -7.81 -3.71
N LEU A 214 -4.30 -6.54 -3.80
CA LEU A 214 -3.39 -5.94 -2.82
C LEU A 214 -4.06 -5.78 -1.44
N ARG A 215 -3.31 -6.11 -0.38
CA ARG A 215 -3.77 -6.12 1.03
C ARG A 215 -4.42 -4.84 1.52
N THR A 216 -4.06 -3.70 0.95
CA THR A 216 -4.58 -2.40 1.37
C THR A 216 -4.83 -1.51 0.17
N GLY A 217 -6.09 -1.22 -0.16
CA GLY A 217 -6.49 -0.11 -1.04
C GLY A 217 -6.32 1.27 -0.40
N ARG A 218 -5.37 1.43 0.53
CA ARG A 218 -5.25 2.61 1.39
C ARG A 218 -4.41 3.68 0.70
N ALA A 219 -5.04 4.80 0.34
CA ALA A 219 -4.33 5.98 -0.18
C ALA A 219 -3.73 6.89 0.91
N MET A 220 -4.06 6.69 2.19
CA MET A 220 -3.53 7.45 3.34
C MET A 220 -3.66 6.65 4.65
N ARG A 221 -2.76 6.92 5.61
CA ARG A 221 -2.83 6.41 6.99
C ARG A 221 -4.04 7.03 7.72
N ARG A 222 -4.85 6.19 8.38
CA ARG A 222 -5.92 6.69 9.26
C ARG A 222 -5.31 7.21 10.57
N PRO A 223 -5.82 8.31 11.14
CA PRO A 223 -5.52 8.67 12.51
C PRO A 223 -5.97 7.54 13.45
N ARG A 224 -5.22 7.35 14.53
CA ARG A 224 -5.54 6.41 15.61
C ARG A 224 -6.86 6.87 16.24
N ARG A 225 -7.91 6.04 16.19
CA ARG A 225 -9.14 6.31 16.93
C ARG A 225 -8.85 5.94 18.40
N GLN A 226 -9.14 6.84 19.33
CA GLN A 226 -9.24 6.49 20.75
C GLN A 226 -10.54 5.68 20.92
N THR A 227 -10.43 4.51 21.53
CA THR A 227 -11.56 3.61 21.79
C THR A 227 -12.05 3.86 23.21
N GLN A 228 -13.19 4.51 23.37
CA GLN A 228 -14.04 4.34 24.55
C GLN A 228 -15.34 3.71 24.10
N GLN A 229 -15.42 2.39 24.14
CA GLN A 229 -16.68 1.65 24.17
C GLN A 229 -16.53 0.56 25.22
N ARG A 230 -17.31 0.66 26.29
CA ARG A 230 -17.48 -0.40 27.28
C ARG A 230 -18.23 -1.56 26.62
N ARG A 231 -17.63 -2.76 26.63
CA ARG A 231 -18.36 -4.02 26.43
C ARG A 231 -18.93 -4.47 27.78
N GLN A 232 -20.08 -5.15 27.76
CA GLN A 232 -20.64 -5.82 28.93
C GLN A 232 -19.69 -6.92 29.40
N ARG A 233 -19.64 -7.12 30.72
CA ARG A 233 -18.70 -7.99 31.43
C ARG A 233 -19.33 -9.36 31.69
N MET A 234 -18.50 -10.40 31.73
CA MET A 234 -18.88 -11.66 32.37
C MET A 234 -18.46 -11.70 33.84
N ALA A 235 -19.18 -12.52 34.61
CA ALA A 235 -18.93 -12.83 36.01
C ALA A 235 -18.81 -14.36 36.20
N TYR A 236 -17.81 -14.97 35.57
CA TYR A 236 -17.46 -16.39 35.78
C TYR A 236 -15.97 -16.49 36.18
N PRO A 237 -15.56 -17.51 36.95
CA PRO A 237 -14.15 -17.72 37.27
C PRO A 237 -13.37 -18.05 35.99
N MET A 238 -12.39 -17.19 35.66
CA MET A 238 -11.56 -17.27 34.45
C MET A 238 -10.11 -17.55 34.84
N VAL A 239 -9.42 -18.41 34.06
CA VAL A 239 -7.97 -18.59 34.16
C VAL A 239 -7.29 -17.57 33.25
N MET A 240 -6.44 -16.71 33.83
CA MET A 240 -5.84 -15.59 33.10
C MET A 240 -4.63 -16.05 32.28
N ILE A 241 -4.28 -15.32 31.22
CA ILE A 241 -3.14 -15.62 30.34
C ILE A 241 -1.79 -15.67 31.08
N SER A 242 -1.67 -15.00 32.22
CA SER A 242 -0.51 -15.05 33.11
C SER A 242 -0.27 -16.44 33.72
N GLU A 243 -1.30 -17.28 33.81
CA GLU A 243 -1.23 -18.60 34.43
C GLU A 243 -0.85 -19.70 33.43
N ARG A 244 -0.42 -19.32 32.21
CA ARG A 244 0.01 -20.30 31.21
C ARG A 244 1.37 -20.91 31.52
N PRO A 245 1.58 -22.16 31.10
CA PRO A 245 2.91 -22.74 31.03
C PRO A 245 3.87 -21.85 30.23
N ALA A 246 5.14 -21.77 30.66
CA ALA A 246 6.15 -20.95 30.00
C ALA A 246 6.39 -21.35 28.53
N GLU A 247 6.19 -22.63 28.18
CA GLU A 247 6.22 -23.15 26.80
C GLU A 247 5.21 -22.46 25.86
N ALA A 248 4.13 -21.88 26.38
CA ALA A 248 3.17 -21.14 25.56
C ALA A 248 3.68 -19.74 25.15
N ALA A 249 4.71 -19.22 25.83
CA ALA A 249 5.22 -17.86 25.62
C ALA A 249 6.18 -17.79 24.41
N ASP A 250 7.09 -18.76 24.29
CA ASP A 250 8.19 -18.75 23.31
C ASP A 250 7.77 -19.10 21.87
N ARG A 251 6.54 -19.61 21.69
CA ARG A 251 5.98 -20.03 20.38
C ARG A 251 6.84 -21.11 19.70
N ALA A 252 7.63 -21.84 20.47
CA ALA A 252 8.46 -22.93 19.97
C ALA A 252 7.66 -24.22 19.83
N VAL A 253 6.67 -24.42 20.71
CA VAL A 253 5.85 -25.63 20.76
C VAL A 253 4.54 -25.41 19.98
N PRO A 254 4.19 -26.31 19.03
CA PRO A 254 2.91 -26.24 18.33
C PRO A 254 1.74 -26.62 19.26
N GLY A 255 0.54 -26.16 18.91
CA GLY A 255 -0.71 -26.56 19.58
C GLY A 255 -1.27 -25.54 20.55
N HIS A 256 -0.64 -24.37 20.66
CA HIS A 256 -1.21 -23.22 21.36
C HIS A 256 -1.94 -22.32 20.36
N TRP A 257 -3.24 -22.14 20.54
CA TRP A 257 -4.10 -21.40 19.62
C TRP A 257 -4.49 -20.03 20.16
N GLU A 258 -4.56 -19.04 19.27
CA GLU A 258 -5.22 -17.76 19.50
C GLU A 258 -6.58 -17.75 18.81
N GLY A 259 -7.63 -17.42 19.56
CA GLY A 259 -9.00 -17.33 19.12
C GLY A 259 -9.54 -15.90 19.04
N ASP A 260 -10.44 -15.64 18.09
CA ASP A 260 -11.17 -14.37 17.92
C ASP A 260 -12.40 -14.58 17.03
N LEU A 261 -13.33 -13.63 17.06
CA LEU A 261 -14.44 -13.54 16.11
C LEU A 261 -14.23 -12.40 15.12
N ILE A 262 -14.26 -12.71 13.82
CA ILE A 262 -14.44 -11.67 12.80
C ILE A 262 -15.93 -11.38 12.63
N ILE A 263 -16.31 -10.15 12.95
CA ILE A 263 -17.72 -9.72 12.83
C ILE A 263 -18.00 -9.08 11.47
N GLY A 264 -19.16 -9.41 10.92
CA GLY A 264 -19.73 -8.96 9.67
C GLY A 264 -20.63 -7.72 9.80
N LYS A 265 -21.55 -7.58 8.85
CA LYS A 265 -22.49 -6.47 8.75
C LYS A 265 -23.41 -6.43 9.99
N ASN A 266 -23.64 -5.21 10.50
CA ASN A 266 -24.59 -4.93 11.58
C ASN A 266 -24.41 -5.77 12.87
N GLN A 267 -23.23 -6.37 13.09
CA GLN A 267 -23.00 -7.31 14.20
C GLN A 267 -23.87 -8.59 14.13
N ALA A 268 -24.40 -8.93 12.95
CA ALA A 268 -25.38 -10.02 12.77
C ALA A 268 -24.79 -11.29 12.14
N SER A 269 -23.53 -11.27 11.69
CA SER A 269 -22.84 -12.45 11.19
C SER A 269 -21.38 -12.48 11.63
N GLN A 270 -20.82 -13.69 11.74
CA GLN A 270 -19.55 -13.94 12.39
C GLN A 270 -18.85 -15.15 11.77
N ILE A 271 -17.52 -15.16 11.86
CA ILE A 271 -16.71 -16.35 11.61
C ILE A 271 -15.72 -16.42 12.78
N GLY A 272 -15.57 -17.60 13.38
CA GLY A 272 -14.53 -17.82 14.37
C GLY A 272 -13.18 -18.01 13.69
N THR A 273 -12.13 -17.51 14.32
CA THR A 273 -10.77 -17.57 13.78
C THR A 273 -9.86 -18.18 14.83
N LEU A 274 -9.15 -19.24 14.45
CA LEU A 274 -8.15 -19.91 15.28
C LEU A 274 -6.80 -19.81 14.57
N VAL A 275 -5.78 -19.30 15.25
CA VAL A 275 -4.43 -19.18 14.71
C VAL A 275 -3.44 -19.86 15.64
N GLU A 276 -2.74 -20.85 15.13
CA GLU A 276 -1.70 -21.57 15.86
C GLU A 276 -0.46 -20.68 16.04
N ARG A 277 0.08 -20.63 17.27
CA ARG A 277 1.08 -19.64 17.66
C ARG A 277 2.49 -19.93 17.16
N ALA A 278 2.87 -21.15 16.83
CA ALA A 278 4.19 -21.46 16.29
C ALA A 278 4.25 -21.25 14.76
N SER A 279 3.31 -21.87 14.06
CA SER A 279 3.20 -21.96 12.60
C SER A 279 2.35 -20.88 11.95
N ARG A 280 1.53 -20.14 12.71
CA ARG A 280 0.49 -19.23 12.17
C ARG A 280 -0.55 -19.93 11.31
N TYR A 281 -0.71 -21.25 11.46
CA TYR A 281 -1.72 -22.01 10.74
C TYR A 281 -3.11 -21.56 11.17
N VAL A 282 -3.98 -21.32 10.20
CA VAL A 282 -5.30 -20.74 10.42
C VAL A 282 -6.37 -21.79 10.21
N LEU A 283 -7.30 -21.86 11.15
CA LEU A 283 -8.59 -22.52 10.97
C LEU A 283 -9.70 -21.47 11.08
N LEU A 284 -10.76 -21.68 10.31
CA LEU A 284 -11.95 -20.84 10.31
C LEU A 284 -13.14 -21.67 10.77
N VAL A 285 -13.83 -21.16 11.79
CA VAL A 285 -14.98 -21.81 12.42
C VAL A 285 -16.25 -21.22 11.84
N HIS A 286 -17.07 -22.07 11.24
CA HIS A 286 -18.31 -21.67 10.59
C HIS A 286 -19.42 -21.44 11.63
N LEU A 287 -19.95 -20.22 11.71
CA LEU A 287 -20.96 -19.79 12.67
C LEU A 287 -22.14 -19.13 11.92
N PRO A 288 -23.06 -19.92 11.34
CA PRO A 288 -24.04 -19.42 10.38
C PRO A 288 -25.19 -18.62 11.00
N ALA A 289 -25.57 -18.94 12.24
CA ALA A 289 -26.75 -18.38 12.89
C ALA A 289 -26.40 -17.24 13.86
N ASP A 290 -25.65 -17.55 14.93
CA ASP A 290 -25.35 -16.61 16.00
C ASP A 290 -23.95 -16.84 16.62
N ARG A 291 -23.67 -16.09 17.69
CA ARG A 291 -22.44 -16.16 18.49
C ARG A 291 -22.75 -16.35 19.98
N THR A 292 -23.83 -17.06 20.28
CA THR A 292 -24.14 -17.50 21.65
C THR A 292 -23.01 -18.37 22.18
N ALA A 293 -22.92 -18.49 23.50
CA ALA A 293 -21.82 -19.24 24.11
C ALA A 293 -21.90 -20.74 23.77
N GLU A 294 -23.11 -21.26 23.63
CA GLU A 294 -23.44 -22.63 23.22
C GLU A 294 -22.98 -22.88 21.78
N THR A 295 -23.41 -22.06 20.83
CA THR A 295 -23.06 -22.21 19.41
C THR A 295 -21.55 -22.08 19.19
N VAL A 296 -20.89 -21.16 19.90
CA VAL A 296 -19.44 -20.98 19.81
C VAL A 296 -18.70 -22.15 20.44
N ARG A 297 -19.12 -22.64 21.62
CA ARG A 297 -18.57 -23.85 22.26
C ARG A 297 -18.64 -25.05 21.31
N ASP A 298 -19.81 -25.33 20.76
CA ASP A 298 -20.05 -26.54 19.94
C ASP A 298 -19.24 -26.49 18.64
N ALA A 299 -19.25 -25.35 17.95
CA ALA A 299 -18.49 -25.19 16.71
C ALA A 299 -16.97 -25.21 16.93
N LEU A 300 -16.49 -24.65 18.06
CA LEU A 300 -15.08 -24.75 18.44
C LEU A 300 -14.70 -26.18 18.78
N ALA A 301 -15.50 -26.90 19.56
CA ALA A 301 -15.25 -28.28 19.95
C ALA A 301 -15.19 -29.18 18.71
N GLU A 302 -16.16 -29.06 17.80
CA GLU A 302 -16.17 -29.78 16.52
C GLU A 302 -14.87 -29.52 15.73
N THR A 303 -14.47 -28.25 15.61
CA THR A 303 -13.26 -27.87 14.86
C THR A 303 -12.00 -28.44 15.50
N ILE A 304 -11.84 -28.29 16.82
CA ILE A 304 -10.65 -28.75 17.55
C ILE A 304 -10.57 -30.26 17.55
N GLN A 305 -11.69 -30.99 17.64
CA GLN A 305 -11.69 -32.45 17.62
C GLN A 305 -11.05 -33.03 16.36
N THR A 306 -11.11 -32.32 15.22
CA THR A 306 -10.45 -32.73 13.96
C THR A 306 -8.91 -32.67 14.01
N LEU A 307 -8.34 -32.01 15.02
CA LEU A 307 -6.89 -31.86 15.14
C LEU A 307 -6.24 -33.10 15.78
N PRO A 308 -5.00 -33.42 15.39
CA PRO A 308 -4.16 -34.34 16.14
C PRO A 308 -3.96 -33.88 17.59
N THR A 309 -3.77 -34.83 18.50
CA THR A 309 -3.62 -34.58 19.95
C THR A 309 -2.47 -33.61 20.25
N GLU A 310 -1.39 -33.68 19.48
CA GLU A 310 -0.21 -32.83 19.61
C GLU A 310 -0.52 -31.34 19.41
N LEU A 311 -1.63 -31.02 18.71
CA LEU A 311 -2.08 -29.67 18.46
C LEU A 311 -3.14 -29.18 19.46
N LYS A 312 -3.54 -29.97 20.46
CA LYS A 312 -4.61 -29.61 21.42
C LYS A 312 -4.05 -29.12 22.77
N ARG A 313 -3.09 -28.19 22.77
CA ARG A 313 -2.43 -27.77 24.03
C ARG A 313 -3.15 -26.68 24.80
N SER A 314 -3.59 -25.61 24.13
CA SER A 314 -4.33 -24.53 24.81
C SER A 314 -5.04 -23.61 23.84
N LEU A 315 -6.16 -23.01 24.27
CA LEU A 315 -6.84 -21.93 23.56
C LEU A 315 -6.74 -20.60 24.31
N THR A 316 -6.46 -19.54 23.57
CA THR A 316 -6.49 -18.15 24.05
C THR A 316 -7.72 -17.44 23.52
N TRP A 317 -8.46 -16.73 24.36
CA TRP A 317 -9.54 -15.85 23.88
C TRP A 317 -9.54 -14.48 24.57
N ASP A 318 -10.31 -13.52 24.04
CA ASP A 318 -10.67 -12.32 24.78
C ASP A 318 -11.83 -12.60 25.75
N GLN A 319 -12.13 -11.65 26.65
CA GLN A 319 -13.19 -11.79 27.64
C GLN A 319 -14.60 -11.52 27.03
N GLY A 320 -14.82 -11.93 25.78
CA GLY A 320 -16.08 -11.76 25.07
C GLY A 320 -17.17 -12.72 25.55
N SER A 321 -18.43 -12.28 25.57
CA SER A 321 -19.62 -13.01 26.02
C SER A 321 -19.81 -14.38 25.34
N GLU A 322 -19.25 -14.55 24.16
CA GLU A 322 -19.24 -15.80 23.40
C GLU A 322 -18.47 -16.94 24.08
N MET A 323 -17.58 -16.66 25.04
CA MET A 323 -16.81 -17.68 25.77
C MET A 323 -17.41 -18.01 27.14
N GLY A 324 -18.73 -17.80 27.31
CA GLY A 324 -19.42 -18.03 28.59
C GLY A 324 -19.32 -19.47 29.09
N LEU A 325 -19.28 -20.44 28.17
CA LEU A 325 -19.22 -21.88 28.45
C LEU A 325 -17.82 -22.47 28.22
N HIS A 326 -16.77 -21.67 28.42
CA HIS A 326 -15.38 -22.11 28.18
C HIS A 326 -14.94 -23.28 29.07
N GLN A 327 -15.53 -23.44 30.26
CA GLN A 327 -15.21 -24.57 31.16
C GLN A 327 -15.69 -25.89 30.56
N GLU A 328 -16.92 -25.92 30.04
CA GLU A 328 -17.46 -27.09 29.33
C GLU A 328 -16.66 -27.39 28.05
N PHE A 329 -16.27 -26.35 27.32
CA PHE A 329 -15.37 -26.50 26.18
C PHE A 329 -14.04 -27.13 26.60
N ALA A 330 -13.42 -26.65 27.69
CA ALA A 330 -12.12 -27.14 28.13
C ALA A 330 -12.15 -28.63 28.48
N VAL A 331 -13.24 -29.10 29.08
CA VAL A 331 -13.47 -30.52 29.37
C VAL A 331 -13.73 -31.30 28.09
N THR A 332 -14.64 -30.83 27.23
CA THR A 332 -15.07 -31.57 26.02
C THR A 332 -13.98 -31.67 24.96
N ALA A 333 -13.14 -30.65 24.85
CA ALA A 333 -12.04 -30.57 23.88
C ALA A 333 -10.70 -31.05 24.45
N ASP A 334 -10.65 -31.45 25.73
CA ASP A 334 -9.43 -31.75 26.49
C ASP A 334 -8.34 -30.69 26.26
N MET A 335 -8.73 -29.42 26.39
CA MET A 335 -7.85 -28.29 26.04
C MET A 335 -8.11 -27.08 26.94
N PRO A 336 -7.12 -26.65 27.76
CA PRO A 336 -7.31 -25.52 28.66
C PRO A 336 -7.53 -24.21 27.90
N VAL A 337 -8.44 -23.38 28.43
CA VAL A 337 -8.77 -22.04 27.91
C VAL A 337 -8.22 -20.97 28.83
N TYR A 338 -7.56 -19.98 28.25
CA TYR A 338 -6.96 -18.86 28.96
C TYR A 338 -7.42 -17.52 28.38
N PHE A 339 -7.74 -16.58 29.25
CA PHE A 339 -8.25 -15.26 28.86
C PHE A 339 -7.20 -14.17 28.90
N CYS A 340 -7.22 -13.30 27.89
CA CYS A 340 -6.35 -12.13 27.85
C CYS A 340 -6.77 -11.08 28.89
N ASP A 341 -5.81 -10.25 29.29
CA ASP A 341 -6.09 -9.12 30.15
C ASP A 341 -6.95 -8.07 29.44
N PRO A 342 -7.82 -7.36 30.18
CA PRO A 342 -8.57 -6.24 29.64
C PRO A 342 -7.62 -5.18 29.06
N HIS A 343 -7.96 -4.64 27.91
CA HIS A 343 -7.19 -3.59 27.21
C HIS A 343 -5.78 -4.02 26.76
N SER A 344 -5.51 -5.32 26.66
CA SER A 344 -4.23 -5.88 26.24
C SER A 344 -4.28 -6.57 24.87
N PRO A 345 -4.66 -5.89 23.77
CA PRO A 345 -4.80 -6.52 22.45
C PRO A 345 -3.48 -7.08 21.91
N TRP A 346 -2.32 -6.61 22.40
CA TRP A 346 -1.01 -7.12 22.01
C TRP A 346 -0.79 -8.58 22.43
N GLN A 347 -1.52 -9.09 23.42
CA GLN A 347 -1.47 -10.49 23.83
C GLN A 347 -2.03 -11.44 22.77
N ARG A 348 -2.75 -10.93 21.75
CA ARG A 348 -3.26 -11.67 20.58
C ARG A 348 -2.78 -11.08 19.25
N GLY A 349 -1.51 -10.68 19.20
CA GLY A 349 -0.92 -10.08 18.00
C GLY A 349 -0.97 -10.97 16.74
N SER A 350 -1.06 -12.30 16.89
CA SER A 350 -1.17 -13.22 15.76
C SER A 350 -2.57 -13.11 15.13
N ASN A 351 -3.61 -13.13 15.95
CA ASN A 351 -4.99 -12.98 15.47
C ASN A 351 -5.25 -11.63 14.84
N GLU A 352 -4.74 -10.53 15.41
CA GLU A 352 -4.94 -9.21 14.80
C GLU A 352 -4.34 -9.14 13.38
N ASN A 353 -3.14 -9.69 13.19
CA ASN A 353 -2.50 -9.73 11.88
C ASN A 353 -3.28 -10.62 10.90
N THR A 354 -3.64 -11.83 11.33
CA THR A 354 -4.38 -12.80 10.52
C THR A 354 -5.76 -12.28 10.14
N ASN A 355 -6.50 -11.70 11.08
CA ASN A 355 -7.79 -11.06 10.85
C ASN A 355 -7.67 -9.93 9.83
N GLY A 356 -6.57 -9.16 9.87
CA GLY A 356 -6.25 -8.18 8.85
C GLY A 356 -6.15 -8.75 7.43
N LEU A 357 -5.65 -9.97 7.27
CA LEU A 357 -5.54 -10.67 5.97
C LEU A 357 -6.84 -11.32 5.55
N LEU A 358 -7.57 -11.91 6.50
CA LEU A 358 -8.90 -12.47 6.27
C LEU A 358 -9.87 -11.41 5.72
N ARG A 359 -9.67 -10.13 6.04
CA ARG A 359 -10.45 -9.03 5.43
C ARG A 359 -10.25 -8.84 3.92
N GLN A 360 -9.28 -9.49 3.29
CA GLN A 360 -9.20 -9.58 1.82
C GLN A 360 -10.26 -10.52 1.22
N TYR A 361 -10.78 -11.45 2.02
CA TYR A 361 -11.80 -12.43 1.65
C TYR A 361 -13.17 -12.07 2.24
N PHE A 362 -13.16 -11.53 3.47
CA PHE A 362 -14.33 -11.17 4.26
C PHE A 362 -14.32 -9.67 4.58
N PRO A 363 -14.57 -8.78 3.60
CA PRO A 363 -14.48 -7.34 3.81
C PRO A 363 -15.33 -6.86 4.99
N LYS A 364 -14.92 -5.76 5.63
CA LYS A 364 -15.71 -5.21 6.75
C LYS A 364 -17.07 -4.72 6.27
N GLY A 365 -18.12 -5.07 7.02
CA GLY A 365 -19.49 -4.63 6.73
C GLY A 365 -20.21 -5.46 5.66
N THR A 366 -19.64 -6.57 5.20
CA THR A 366 -20.35 -7.57 4.39
C THR A 366 -21.04 -8.57 5.30
N ASP A 367 -22.08 -9.20 4.78
CA ASP A 367 -22.68 -10.34 5.44
C ASP A 367 -21.74 -11.55 5.30
N LEU A 368 -21.43 -12.20 6.43
CA LEU A 368 -20.56 -13.37 6.49
C LEU A 368 -21.35 -14.69 6.49
N SER A 369 -22.66 -14.65 6.75
CA SER A 369 -23.52 -15.85 6.79
C SER A 369 -23.62 -16.55 5.42
N ILE A 370 -23.35 -15.81 4.34
CA ILE A 370 -23.34 -16.32 2.96
C ILE A 370 -22.21 -17.32 2.69
N HIS A 371 -21.18 -17.37 3.53
CA HIS A 371 -20.01 -18.20 3.33
C HIS A 371 -20.22 -19.56 3.96
N THR A 372 -20.15 -20.61 3.15
CA THR A 372 -20.27 -21.99 3.60
C THR A 372 -18.99 -22.46 4.30
N ARG A 373 -19.08 -23.59 5.02
CA ARG A 373 -17.90 -24.28 5.59
C ARG A 373 -16.85 -24.59 4.51
N GLN A 374 -17.27 -24.94 3.29
CA GLN A 374 -16.36 -25.20 2.18
C GLN A 374 -15.63 -23.92 1.73
N ASP A 375 -16.33 -22.79 1.66
CA ASP A 375 -15.70 -21.49 1.35
C ASP A 375 -14.64 -21.14 2.40
N LEU A 376 -14.97 -21.32 3.69
CA LEU A 376 -14.04 -21.05 4.78
C LEU A 376 -12.80 -21.94 4.71
N ASN A 377 -12.97 -23.24 4.44
CA ASN A 377 -11.86 -24.17 4.27
C ASN A 377 -10.97 -23.79 3.08
N ALA A 378 -11.55 -23.39 1.95
CA ALA A 378 -10.79 -22.93 0.79
C ALA A 378 -10.00 -21.65 1.10
N VAL A 379 -10.59 -20.70 1.83
CA VAL A 379 -9.92 -19.48 2.28
C VAL A 379 -8.77 -19.79 3.24
N ALA A 380 -8.98 -20.68 4.20
CA ALA A 380 -7.95 -21.13 5.14
C ALA A 380 -6.79 -21.79 4.41
N ALA A 381 -7.05 -22.70 3.47
CA ALA A 381 -6.04 -23.36 2.64
C ALA A 381 -5.23 -22.36 1.80
N GLU A 382 -5.88 -21.38 1.17
CA GLU A 382 -5.19 -20.32 0.43
C GLU A 382 -4.35 -19.44 1.36
N LEU A 383 -4.79 -19.20 2.61
CA LEU A 383 -4.05 -18.40 3.58
C LEU A 383 -2.85 -19.16 4.19
N ASN A 384 -2.99 -20.48 4.37
CA ASN A 384 -1.98 -21.39 4.92
C ASN A 384 -0.93 -21.81 3.89
N SER A 385 -1.18 -21.60 2.61
CA SER A 385 -0.21 -21.77 1.51
C SER A 385 0.59 -20.50 1.18
N ARG A 386 0.38 -19.40 1.93
CA ARG A 386 1.10 -18.13 1.70
C ARG A 386 2.35 -18.01 2.58
N PRO A 387 3.53 -17.71 2.00
CA PRO A 387 4.77 -17.62 2.76
C PRO A 387 4.77 -16.45 3.74
N ARG A 388 5.33 -16.63 4.93
CA ARG A 388 5.33 -15.61 6.00
C ARG A 388 6.74 -15.15 6.31
N LYS A 389 6.96 -13.83 6.27
CA LYS A 389 8.25 -13.23 6.69
C LYS A 389 8.66 -13.64 8.10
N THR A 390 7.70 -13.75 9.02
CA THR A 390 7.92 -14.19 10.41
C THR A 390 8.34 -15.65 10.53
N LEU A 391 8.15 -16.46 9.49
CA LEU A 391 8.52 -17.88 9.43
C LEU A 391 9.69 -18.09 8.46
N GLY A 392 10.52 -17.08 8.22
CA GLY A 392 11.62 -17.19 7.26
C GLY A 392 11.16 -17.46 5.82
N TRP A 393 9.95 -17.02 5.46
CA TRP A 393 9.29 -17.24 4.16
C TRP A 393 8.76 -18.66 3.92
N GLU A 394 8.65 -19.48 4.95
CA GLU A 394 7.86 -20.70 4.89
C GLU A 394 6.36 -20.37 4.97
N THR A 395 5.55 -21.24 4.37
CA THR A 395 4.10 -21.19 4.52
C THR A 395 3.69 -21.75 5.90
N PRO A 396 2.55 -21.31 6.47
CA PRO A 396 2.05 -21.91 7.70
C PRO A 396 1.87 -23.42 7.61
N ALA A 397 1.42 -23.93 6.45
CA ALA A 397 1.30 -25.36 6.21
C ALA A 397 2.68 -26.07 6.28
N GLU A 398 3.68 -25.57 5.56
CA GLU A 398 5.05 -26.13 5.61
C GLU A 398 5.62 -26.11 7.04
N ARG A 399 5.44 -24.98 7.75
CA ARG A 399 5.95 -24.83 9.12
C ARG A 399 5.25 -25.80 10.06
N LEU A 400 3.93 -25.94 9.97
CA LEU A 400 3.17 -26.87 10.81
C LEU A 400 3.63 -28.31 10.56
N THR A 401 3.78 -28.73 9.29
CA THR A 401 4.30 -30.06 8.95
C THR A 401 5.67 -30.31 9.57
N LYS A 402 6.61 -29.35 9.47
CA LYS A 402 7.95 -29.48 10.08
C LYS A 402 7.92 -29.60 11.60
N LEU A 403 6.96 -29.00 12.28
CA LEU A 403 6.81 -29.09 13.73
C LEU A 403 6.16 -30.42 14.17
N LEU A 404 5.42 -31.08 13.27
CA LEU A 404 4.75 -32.35 13.52
C LEU A 404 5.59 -33.56 13.10
N THR A 405 6.52 -33.39 12.16
CA THR A 405 7.46 -34.45 11.79
C THR A 405 8.66 -34.41 12.73
N PRO A 406 8.94 -35.48 13.51
CA PRO A 406 10.13 -35.53 14.35
C PRO A 406 11.37 -35.36 13.47
N THR A 407 12.27 -34.46 13.87
CA THR A 407 13.55 -34.26 13.18
C THR A 407 14.35 -35.55 13.38
N SER A 408 14.54 -36.32 12.31
CA SER A 408 15.35 -37.55 12.32
C SER A 408 16.83 -37.25 12.52
#